data_AF-A0AA47NQC3-F1
#
_entry.id   AF-A0AA47NQC3-F1
#
_cell.length_a   1.000
_cell.length_b   1.000
_cell.length_c   1.000
_cell.angle_alpha   90.00
_cell.angle_beta   90.00
_cell.angle_gamma   90.00
#
_symmetry.space_group_name_H-M   'P 1'
#
loop_
_entity.id
_entity.type
_entity.pdbx_description
1 polymer ?
#
loop_
_entity_poly.entity_id
_entity_poly.type
_entity_poly.pdbx_seq_one_letter_code
_entity_poly.pdbx_strand_id
1 'polypeptide(L)'
;MALLEWSNCIGFSSDNCNVMIGKNNSVLSRVKAQAPHIYSVGCPSHLVNISKRREDLKQFQDFCNIAQRRVQKHCPTCWLSLGKGLHYLLNQWPALSSYFESCSDNQKSCDIQRRLTDPNMKLYASFLHNVTQCFDKFNLIFQNKAPVLFRLNHSVEELLHDLASRFIMPKLLIENNINDIDVSDPEIHCSDENLFVGFLTRRHLTTEETISSHKAKQFYKDARAFYLRSFMKVKEKFPTGDLV
;
A
#
# COMPACT_ATOMS: atom_id res chain seq x y z
N MET A 1 20.64 -15.38 -5.48
CA MET A 1 20.05 -14.15 -4.88
C MET A 1 19.31 -13.40 -5.98
N ALA A 2 17.98 -13.32 -5.93
CA ALA A 2 17.25 -12.49 -6.88
C ALA A 2 17.45 -11.02 -6.50
N LEU A 3 18.14 -10.25 -7.36
CA LEU A 3 18.27 -8.80 -7.21
C LEU A 3 16.89 -8.16 -7.46
N LEU A 4 16.55 -7.15 -6.67
CA LEU A 4 15.29 -6.41 -6.82
C LEU A 4 15.39 -5.51 -8.05
N GLU A 5 14.60 -5.79 -9.10
CA GLU A 5 14.53 -4.92 -10.27
C GLU A 5 13.63 -3.71 -10.00
N TRP A 6 14.19 -2.51 -10.11
CA TRP A 6 13.47 -1.26 -9.82
C TRP A 6 12.32 -0.96 -10.79
N SER A 7 12.37 -1.50 -12.01
CA SER A 7 11.27 -1.45 -12.99
C SER A 7 9.98 -2.12 -12.50
N ASN A 8 10.09 -3.00 -11.50
CA ASN A 8 8.95 -3.72 -10.93
C ASN A 8 8.40 -3.06 -9.66
N CYS A 9 9.01 -1.95 -9.22
CA CYS A 9 8.64 -1.25 -8.01
C CYS A 9 7.74 -0.05 -8.33
N ILE A 10 6.58 0.02 -7.67
CA ILE A 10 5.60 1.10 -7.90
C ILE A 10 5.64 2.12 -6.76
N GLY A 11 6.02 1.66 -5.57
CA GLY A 11 6.10 2.48 -4.37
C GLY A 11 7.35 2.18 -3.56
N PHE A 12 7.91 3.21 -2.94
CA PHE A 12 8.99 3.10 -1.96
C PHE A 12 8.50 3.63 -0.62
N SER A 13 8.54 2.77 0.40
CA SER A 13 8.26 3.15 1.78
C SER A 13 9.43 2.83 2.70
N SER A 14 9.85 3.82 3.49
CA SER A 14 10.93 3.73 4.47
C SER A 14 10.69 4.73 5.59
N ASP A 15 11.53 4.70 6.64
CA ASP A 15 11.49 5.73 7.68
C ASP A 15 11.67 7.15 7.08
N ASN A 16 11.18 8.16 7.80
CA ASN A 16 11.19 9.52 7.29
C ASN A 16 12.50 10.27 7.58
N CYS A 17 13.62 9.56 7.83
CA CYS A 17 14.89 10.24 8.08
C CYS A 17 15.45 10.84 6.79
N ASN A 18 16.26 11.90 6.91
CA ASN A 18 16.85 12.58 5.75
C ASN A 18 17.73 11.64 4.89
N VAL A 19 18.37 10.64 5.52
CA VAL A 19 19.19 9.64 4.81
C VAL A 19 18.31 8.76 3.90
N MET A 20 17.07 8.49 4.29
CA MET A 20 16.15 7.65 3.52
C MET A 20 15.32 8.43 2.50
N ILE A 21 14.74 9.57 2.89
CA ILE A 21 13.76 10.32 2.06
C ILE A 21 14.18 11.76 1.73
N GLY A 22 15.36 12.22 2.17
CA GLY A 22 15.82 13.59 1.98
C GLY A 22 16.04 13.97 0.51
N LYS A 23 16.10 15.27 0.21
CA LYS A 23 16.29 15.75 -1.17
C LYS A 23 17.70 15.49 -1.71
N ASN A 24 18.71 15.53 -0.84
CA ASN A 24 20.11 15.45 -1.20
C ASN A 24 20.70 14.10 -0.80
N ASN A 25 21.18 13.32 -1.78
CA ASN A 25 21.93 12.08 -1.60
C ASN A 25 21.26 11.04 -0.65
N SER A 26 19.93 11.01 -0.62
CA SER A 26 19.17 10.01 0.12
C SER A 26 18.99 8.72 -0.67
N VAL A 27 18.57 7.65 0.01
CA VAL A 27 18.16 6.39 -0.65
C VAL A 27 17.07 6.67 -1.69
N LEU A 28 16.03 7.44 -1.35
CA LEU A 28 14.97 7.81 -2.29
C LEU A 28 15.50 8.56 -3.50
N SER A 29 16.46 9.48 -3.34
CA SER A 29 17.04 10.21 -4.48
C SER A 29 17.79 9.28 -5.44
N ARG A 30 18.48 8.28 -4.91
CA ARG A 30 19.17 7.23 -5.69
C ARG A 30 18.18 6.27 -6.35
N VAL A 31 17.13 5.88 -5.63
CA VAL A 31 16.03 5.06 -6.16
C VAL A 31 15.34 5.79 -7.31
N LYS A 32 15.00 7.07 -7.16
CA LYS A 32 14.38 7.88 -8.22
C LYS A 32 15.30 8.10 -9.43
N ALA A 33 16.62 8.10 -9.25
CA ALA A 33 17.56 8.15 -10.36
C ALA A 33 17.52 6.87 -11.22
N GLN A 34 17.24 5.72 -10.61
CA GLN A 34 17.11 4.43 -11.29
C GLN A 34 15.68 4.14 -11.77
N ALA A 35 14.66 4.62 -11.04
CA ALA A 35 13.25 4.45 -11.35
C ALA A 35 12.45 5.72 -11.01
N PRO A 36 12.37 6.68 -11.94
CA PRO A 36 11.71 7.97 -11.72
C PRO A 36 10.20 7.88 -11.42
N HIS A 37 9.57 6.78 -11.84
CA HIS A 37 8.14 6.52 -11.69
C HIS A 37 7.73 6.08 -10.28
N ILE A 38 8.69 5.74 -9.41
CA ILE A 38 8.39 5.25 -8.06
C ILE A 38 7.74 6.35 -7.21
N TYR A 39 6.57 6.03 -6.67
CA TYR A 39 5.89 6.88 -5.71
C TYR A 39 6.47 6.68 -4.30
N SER A 40 6.79 7.76 -3.59
CA SER A 40 7.31 7.64 -2.22
C SER A 40 6.19 7.79 -1.20
N VAL A 41 5.98 6.73 -0.41
CA VAL A 41 5.07 6.75 0.74
C VAL A 41 5.92 6.77 2.00
N GLY A 42 5.98 7.91 2.71
CA GLY A 42 6.69 7.97 4.00
C GLY A 42 6.13 6.94 5.00
N CYS A 43 6.95 6.44 5.93
CA CYS A 43 6.52 5.47 6.93
C CYS A 43 5.33 6.03 7.75
N PRO A 44 4.14 5.40 7.68
CA PRO A 44 2.96 5.85 8.40
C PRO A 44 3.22 6.06 9.90
N SER A 45 3.91 5.14 10.56
CA SER A 45 4.20 5.31 11.99
C SER A 45 5.29 6.29 12.31
N HIS A 46 6.23 6.56 11.41
CA HIS A 46 7.18 7.65 11.63
C HIS A 46 6.48 9.00 11.47
N LEU A 47 5.60 9.15 10.47
CA LEU A 47 4.73 10.32 10.31
C LEU A 47 3.93 10.60 11.57
N VAL A 48 3.32 9.56 12.13
CA VAL A 48 2.51 9.68 13.35
C VAL A 48 3.40 9.91 14.59
N ASN A 49 4.56 9.26 14.71
CA ASN A 49 5.48 9.45 15.84
C ASN A 49 6.14 10.84 15.87
N ILE A 50 6.23 11.55 14.73
CA ILE A 50 6.78 12.92 14.68
C ILE A 50 5.86 13.94 15.36
N SER A 51 4.60 13.61 15.65
CA SER A 51 3.76 14.46 16.52
C SER A 51 4.46 14.64 17.87
N LYS A 52 5.02 15.83 18.10
CA LYS A 52 6.06 16.09 19.10
C LYS A 52 5.56 15.94 20.54
N ARG A 53 4.24 15.83 20.77
CA ARG A 53 3.61 15.56 22.07
C ARG A 53 2.30 14.82 21.84
N ARG A 54 2.09 13.70 22.56
CA ARG A 54 0.86 12.90 22.46
C ARG A 54 -0.35 13.67 22.99
N GLU A 55 -0.10 14.59 23.91
CA GLU A 55 -1.08 15.45 24.56
C GLU A 55 -1.63 16.50 23.59
N ASP A 56 -0.79 17.08 22.73
CA ASP A 56 -1.22 18.06 21.73
C ASP A 56 -2.07 17.38 20.65
N LEU A 57 -1.67 16.19 20.18
CA LEU A 57 -2.45 15.44 19.18
C LEU A 57 -3.85 15.08 19.68
N LYS A 58 -4.04 14.84 20.99
CA LYS A 58 -5.38 14.58 21.58
C LYS A 58 -6.33 15.76 21.36
N GLN A 59 -5.85 16.99 21.51
CA GLN A 59 -6.68 18.17 21.31
C GLN A 59 -7.20 18.23 19.87
N PHE A 60 -6.38 17.85 18.88
CA PHE A 60 -6.81 17.76 17.49
C PHE A 60 -7.71 16.56 17.20
N GLN A 61 -7.52 15.43 17.90
CA GLN A 61 -8.44 14.30 17.84
C GLN A 61 -9.83 14.70 18.33
N ASP A 62 -9.90 15.38 19.47
CA ASP A 62 -11.16 15.88 20.06
C ASP A 62 -11.78 16.96 19.16
N PHE A 63 -10.97 17.91 18.69
CA PHE A 63 -11.39 18.97 17.76
C PHE A 63 -12.01 18.40 16.46
N CYS A 64 -11.40 17.36 15.89
CA CYS A 64 -11.93 16.69 14.69
C CYS A 64 -13.04 15.68 14.98
N ASN A 65 -13.46 15.54 16.25
CA ASN A 65 -14.43 14.54 16.70
C ASN A 65 -14.04 13.10 16.31
N ILE A 66 -12.77 12.77 16.47
CA ILE A 66 -12.20 11.45 16.19
C ILE A 66 -11.85 10.77 17.51
N ALA A 67 -12.21 9.49 17.62
CA ALA A 67 -11.85 8.69 18.79
C ALA A 67 -10.35 8.76 19.08
N GLN A 68 -10.01 9.13 20.32
CA GLN A 68 -8.63 9.21 20.77
C GLN A 68 -7.95 7.85 20.62
N ARG A 69 -6.84 7.82 19.87
CA ARG A 69 -6.03 6.62 19.70
C ARG A 69 -4.58 6.95 19.96
N ARG A 70 -3.91 6.10 20.74
CA ARG A 70 -2.46 6.17 20.90
C ARG A 70 -1.80 5.77 19.59
N VAL A 71 -0.76 6.51 19.23
CA VAL A 71 0.15 6.19 18.13
C VAL A 71 0.73 4.80 18.35
N GLN A 72 0.36 3.85 17.49
CA GLN A 72 0.91 2.50 17.49
C GLN A 72 2.30 2.55 16.83
N LYS A 73 3.33 2.02 17.50
CA LYS A 73 4.66 1.84 16.90
C LYS A 73 4.57 0.78 15.79
N HIS A 74 4.98 1.14 14.57
CA HIS A 74 5.17 0.17 13.50
C HIS A 74 6.43 -0.66 13.73
N CYS A 75 6.35 -1.93 13.33
CA CYS A 75 7.50 -2.80 13.22
C CYS A 75 7.82 -2.98 11.72
N PRO A 76 8.91 -2.37 11.20
CA PRO A 76 9.27 -2.44 9.77
C PRO A 76 9.34 -3.84 9.18
N THR A 77 9.58 -4.86 10.00
CA THR A 77 9.71 -6.26 9.59
C THR A 77 8.40 -7.04 9.59
N CYS A 78 7.26 -6.42 9.93
CA CYS A 78 5.97 -7.11 10.01
C CYS A 78 4.95 -6.45 9.08
N TRP A 79 4.68 -7.06 7.93
CA TRP A 79 3.66 -6.60 6.97
C TRP A 79 2.27 -6.45 7.62
N LEU A 80 1.91 -7.33 8.58
CA LEU A 80 0.67 -7.18 9.35
C LEU A 80 0.60 -5.89 10.18
N SER A 81 1.75 -5.31 10.52
CA SER A 81 1.82 -4.01 11.23
C SER A 81 1.64 -2.83 10.28
N LEU A 82 1.94 -2.99 8.98
CA LEU A 82 1.70 -1.98 7.96
C LEU A 82 0.19 -1.75 7.78
N GLY A 83 -0.60 -2.83 7.68
CA GLY A 83 -2.07 -2.73 7.59
C GLY A 83 -2.68 -1.95 8.77
N LYS A 84 -2.22 -2.24 10.00
CA LYS A 84 -2.61 -1.51 11.22
C LYS A 84 -2.17 -0.04 11.19
N GLY A 85 -0.96 0.23 10.70
CA GLY A 85 -0.42 1.59 10.56
C GLY A 85 -1.20 2.43 9.54
N LEU A 86 -1.55 1.85 8.39
CA LEU A 86 -2.38 2.48 7.36
C LEU A 86 -3.80 2.73 7.87
N HIS A 87 -4.39 1.76 8.57
CA HIS A 87 -5.70 1.93 9.19
C HIS A 87 -5.72 3.10 10.19
N TYR A 88 -4.69 3.20 11.04
CA TYR A 88 -4.54 4.33 11.95
C TYR A 88 -4.39 5.65 11.18
N LEU A 89 -3.47 5.70 10.20
CA LEU A 89 -3.20 6.89 9.41
C LEU A 89 -4.46 7.44 8.74
N LEU A 90 -5.27 6.56 8.12
CA LEU A 90 -6.49 6.95 7.43
C LEU A 90 -7.59 7.41 8.41
N ASN A 91 -7.75 6.72 9.54
CA ASN A 91 -8.75 7.11 10.55
C ASN A 91 -8.41 8.43 11.25
N GLN A 92 -7.13 8.72 11.42
CA GLN A 92 -6.63 9.90 12.12
C GLN A 92 -6.28 11.03 11.14
N TRP A 93 -6.60 10.87 9.86
CA TRP A 93 -6.20 11.80 8.81
C TRP A 93 -6.60 13.25 9.11
N PRO A 94 -7.86 13.58 9.48
CA PRO A 94 -8.24 14.96 9.77
C PRO A 94 -7.45 15.55 10.94
N ALA A 95 -7.30 14.81 12.05
CA ALA A 95 -6.55 15.27 13.22
C ALA A 95 -5.06 15.48 12.89
N LEU A 96 -4.45 14.59 12.10
CA LEU A 96 -3.06 14.71 11.66
C LEU A 96 -2.89 15.91 10.72
N SER A 97 -3.80 16.10 9.77
CA SER A 97 -3.79 17.25 8.86
C SER A 97 -3.83 18.57 9.63
N SER A 98 -4.80 18.74 10.53
CA SER A 98 -4.92 19.96 11.35
C SER A 98 -3.74 20.15 12.30
N TYR A 99 -3.23 19.08 12.91
CA TYR A 99 -2.05 19.16 13.77
C TYR A 99 -0.82 19.66 13.01
N PHE A 100 -0.52 19.05 11.86
CA PHE A 100 0.67 19.43 11.09
C PHE A 100 0.52 20.79 10.41
N GLU A 101 -0.70 21.24 10.14
CA GLU A 101 -1.00 22.61 9.72
C GLU A 101 -0.67 23.65 10.80
N SER A 102 -0.93 23.34 12.08
CA SER A 102 -0.56 24.21 13.20
C SER A 102 0.95 24.26 13.50
N CYS A 103 1.75 23.35 12.94
CA CYS A 103 3.16 23.18 13.24
C CYS A 103 4.09 23.82 12.18
N SER A 104 3.88 25.09 11.84
CA SER A 104 4.62 25.80 10.78
C SER A 104 6.12 26.01 11.04
N ASP A 105 6.54 25.98 12.31
CA ASP A 105 7.89 26.41 12.70
C ASP A 105 8.96 25.33 12.53
N ASN A 106 8.57 24.10 12.16
CA ASN A 106 9.47 22.97 12.01
C ASN A 106 9.45 22.46 10.58
N GLN A 107 10.59 22.55 9.87
CA GLN A 107 10.71 22.10 8.49
C GLN A 107 10.21 20.66 8.26
N LYS A 108 10.48 19.75 9.21
CA LYS A 108 9.99 18.36 9.14
C LYS A 108 8.47 18.28 9.23
N SER A 109 7.84 19.11 10.05
CA SER A 109 6.38 19.18 10.17
C SER A 109 5.76 19.74 8.90
N CYS A 110 6.35 20.79 8.31
CA CYS A 110 5.92 21.35 7.03
C CYS A 110 6.04 20.32 5.88
N ASP A 111 7.10 19.53 5.86
CA ASP A 111 7.26 18.47 4.85
C ASP A 111 6.19 17.37 4.99
N ILE A 112 5.75 17.07 6.22
CA ILE A 112 4.66 16.13 6.47
C ILE A 112 3.31 16.72 6.08
N GLN A 113 3.06 17.97 6.46
CA GLN A 113 1.85 18.70 6.07
C GLN A 113 1.68 18.67 4.55
N ARG A 114 2.73 19.02 3.78
CA ARG A 114 2.71 18.97 2.32
C ARG A 114 2.34 17.60 1.75
N ARG A 115 2.77 16.51 2.40
CA ARG A 115 2.41 15.14 2.00
C ARG A 115 0.96 14.81 2.35
N LEU A 116 0.48 15.23 3.52
CA LEU A 116 -0.91 15.02 3.93
C LEU A 116 -1.92 15.84 3.10
N THR A 117 -1.47 16.94 2.51
CA THR A 117 -2.26 17.76 1.58
C THR A 117 -2.22 17.26 0.14
N ASP A 118 -1.28 16.37 -0.23
CA ASP A 118 -1.25 15.77 -1.57
C ASP A 118 -2.41 14.78 -1.73
N PRO A 119 -3.35 15.01 -2.68
CA PRO A 119 -4.47 14.10 -2.93
C PRO A 119 -4.01 12.67 -3.26
N ASN A 120 -2.85 12.52 -3.90
CA ASN A 120 -2.30 11.21 -4.23
C ASN A 120 -1.91 10.44 -2.97
N MET A 121 -1.38 11.09 -1.93
CA MET A 121 -0.93 10.39 -0.73
C MET A 121 -2.08 9.63 -0.07
N LYS A 122 -3.25 10.28 0.05
CA LYS A 122 -4.44 9.66 0.63
C LYS A 122 -5.02 8.56 -0.26
N LEU A 123 -4.97 8.75 -1.58
CA LEU A 123 -5.38 7.76 -2.57
C LEU A 123 -4.55 6.47 -2.47
N TYR A 124 -3.23 6.57 -2.57
CA TYR A 124 -2.34 5.40 -2.49
C TYR A 124 -2.36 4.77 -1.09
N ALA A 125 -2.47 5.56 -0.01
CA ALA A 125 -2.63 5.01 1.34
C ALA A 125 -3.94 4.21 1.49
N SER A 126 -5.03 4.68 0.88
CA SER A 126 -6.32 3.97 0.86
C SER A 126 -6.24 2.67 0.07
N PHE A 127 -5.58 2.70 -1.09
CA PHE A 127 -5.33 1.52 -1.92
C PHE A 127 -4.48 0.49 -1.18
N LEU A 128 -3.35 0.91 -0.61
CA LEU A 128 -2.48 0.03 0.17
C LEU A 128 -3.22 -0.58 1.37
N HIS A 129 -4.05 0.20 2.07
CA HIS A 129 -4.84 -0.32 3.19
C HIS A 129 -5.76 -1.47 2.74
N ASN A 130 -6.43 -1.31 1.61
CA ASN A 130 -7.28 -2.35 1.03
C ASN A 130 -6.49 -3.59 0.60
N VAL A 131 -5.35 -3.37 -0.06
CA VAL A 131 -4.51 -4.45 -0.61
C VAL A 131 -3.76 -5.23 0.47
N THR A 132 -3.38 -4.59 1.59
CA THR A 132 -2.72 -5.31 2.69
C THR A 132 -3.57 -6.46 3.23
N GLN A 133 -4.91 -6.31 3.17
CA GLN A 133 -5.85 -7.31 3.66
C GLN A 133 -5.80 -8.64 2.87
N CYS A 134 -5.43 -8.61 1.58
CA CYS A 134 -5.29 -9.85 0.78
C CYS A 134 -4.24 -10.78 1.39
N PHE A 135 -3.15 -10.18 1.85
CA PHE A 135 -1.98 -10.91 2.32
C PHE A 135 -2.09 -11.27 3.80
N ASP A 136 -2.98 -10.64 4.57
CA ASP A 136 -3.07 -10.87 6.01
C ASP A 136 -3.44 -12.33 6.33
N LYS A 137 -4.45 -12.90 5.66
CA LYS A 137 -4.85 -14.31 5.84
C LYS A 137 -3.71 -15.27 5.53
N PHE A 138 -3.01 -15.04 4.42
CA PHE A 138 -1.88 -15.85 3.99
C PHE A 138 -0.68 -15.71 4.95
N ASN A 139 -0.35 -14.49 5.36
CA ASN A 139 0.76 -14.21 6.27
C ASN A 139 0.57 -14.81 7.67
N LEU A 140 -0.68 -14.93 8.13
CA LEU A 140 -1.00 -15.55 9.43
C LEU A 140 -0.62 -17.04 9.48
N ILE A 141 -0.53 -17.72 8.34
CA ILE A 141 -0.11 -19.12 8.27
C ILE A 141 1.33 -19.28 8.76
N PHE A 142 2.22 -18.37 8.36
CA PHE A 142 3.63 -18.37 8.78
C PHE A 142 3.83 -17.95 10.24
N GLN A 143 2.79 -17.44 10.90
CA GLN A 143 2.80 -17.12 12.33
C GLN A 143 2.22 -18.26 13.18
N ASN A 144 1.76 -19.34 12.54
CA ASN A 144 1.25 -20.51 13.25
C ASN A 144 2.41 -21.22 13.96
N LYS A 145 2.19 -21.55 15.24
CA LYS A 145 3.17 -22.30 16.03
C LYS A 145 3.19 -23.79 15.68
N ALA A 146 2.13 -24.29 15.05
CA ALA A 146 2.02 -25.67 14.60
C ALA A 146 2.47 -25.80 13.12
N PRO A 147 3.04 -26.95 12.72
CA PRO A 147 3.39 -27.21 11.33
C PRO A 147 2.12 -27.34 10.49
N VAL A 148 1.90 -26.39 9.58
CA VAL A 148 0.71 -26.31 8.70
C VAL A 148 1.07 -26.41 7.21
N LEU A 149 2.16 -27.11 6.88
CA LEU A 149 2.66 -27.24 5.50
C LEU A 149 1.60 -27.78 4.54
N PHE A 150 0.77 -28.73 4.98
CA PHE A 150 -0.32 -29.31 4.19
C PHE A 150 -1.36 -28.28 3.73
N ARG A 151 -1.46 -27.11 4.39
CA ARG A 151 -2.37 -26.02 4.01
C ARG A 151 -1.72 -25.02 3.07
N LEU A 152 -0.41 -25.06 2.88
CA LEU A 152 0.33 -24.03 2.16
C LEU A 152 -0.14 -23.93 0.71
N ASN A 153 -0.17 -25.03 -0.03
CA ASN A 153 -0.59 -25.04 -1.45
C ASN A 153 -2.00 -24.48 -1.62
N HIS A 154 -2.96 -24.99 -0.84
CA HIS A 154 -4.32 -24.47 -0.87
C HIS A 154 -4.39 -22.96 -0.57
N SER A 155 -3.61 -22.49 0.41
CA SER A 155 -3.58 -21.08 0.77
C SER A 155 -2.89 -20.19 -0.26
N VAL A 156 -1.92 -20.73 -1.01
CA VAL A 156 -1.30 -20.06 -2.16
C VAL A 156 -2.33 -19.92 -3.28
N GLU A 157 -3.08 -20.99 -3.61
CA GLU A 157 -4.15 -20.93 -4.62
C GLU A 157 -5.24 -19.93 -4.23
N GLU A 158 -5.68 -19.92 -2.96
CA GLU A 158 -6.62 -18.93 -2.45
C GLU A 158 -6.10 -17.49 -2.63
N LEU A 159 -4.81 -17.24 -2.33
CA LEU A 159 -4.19 -15.93 -2.52
C LEU A 159 -4.10 -15.54 -4.00
N LEU A 160 -3.76 -16.48 -4.88
CA LEU A 160 -3.72 -16.25 -6.33
C LEU A 160 -5.10 -15.90 -6.87
N HIS A 161 -6.15 -16.62 -6.46
CA HIS A 161 -7.53 -16.29 -6.81
C HIS A 161 -7.98 -14.94 -6.26
N ASP A 162 -7.65 -14.61 -5.01
CA ASP A 162 -7.99 -13.30 -4.43
C ASP A 162 -7.26 -12.15 -5.13
N LEU A 163 -6.01 -12.34 -5.57
CA LEU A 163 -5.28 -11.34 -6.35
C LEU A 163 -5.85 -11.22 -7.76
N ALA A 164 -6.05 -12.33 -8.46
CA ALA A 164 -6.54 -12.37 -9.83
C ALA A 164 -7.94 -11.76 -9.98
N SER A 165 -8.86 -12.07 -9.05
CA SER A 165 -10.22 -11.54 -9.07
C SER A 165 -10.31 -10.01 -9.01
N ARG A 166 -9.21 -9.33 -8.65
CA ARG A 166 -9.15 -7.86 -8.56
C ARG A 166 -8.82 -7.17 -9.87
N PHE A 167 -8.23 -7.88 -10.83
CA PHE A 167 -7.77 -7.29 -12.11
C PHE A 167 -8.01 -8.13 -13.36
N ILE A 168 -8.43 -9.38 -13.24
CA ILE A 168 -8.76 -10.28 -14.36
C ILE A 168 -10.28 -10.35 -14.52
N MET A 169 -10.75 -10.52 -15.76
CA MET A 169 -12.18 -10.71 -16.04
C MET A 169 -12.74 -11.94 -15.31
N PRO A 170 -13.83 -11.82 -14.53
CA PRO A 170 -14.38 -12.93 -13.74
C PRO A 170 -14.69 -14.20 -14.55
N LYS A 171 -15.15 -14.04 -15.79
CA LYS A 171 -15.46 -15.14 -16.70
C LYS A 171 -14.26 -16.10 -16.88
N LEU A 172 -13.07 -15.55 -17.05
CA LEU A 172 -11.85 -16.34 -17.31
C LEU A 172 -11.38 -17.11 -16.07
N LEU A 173 -11.67 -16.60 -14.87
CA LEU A 173 -11.34 -17.25 -13.60
C LEU A 173 -12.26 -18.44 -13.28
N ILE A 174 -13.45 -18.48 -13.88
CA ILE A 174 -14.40 -19.59 -13.75
C ILE A 174 -14.07 -20.69 -14.77
N GLU A 175 -13.66 -20.30 -15.97
CA GLU A 175 -13.45 -21.22 -17.11
C GLU A 175 -12.08 -21.91 -17.08
N ASN A 176 -11.08 -21.36 -16.38
CA ASN A 176 -9.70 -21.84 -16.42
C ASN A 176 -9.12 -22.07 -15.03
N ASN A 177 -8.17 -22.99 -14.92
CA ASN A 177 -7.37 -23.14 -13.72
C ASN A 177 -6.46 -21.92 -13.56
N ILE A 178 -6.41 -21.34 -12.36
CA ILE A 178 -5.62 -20.14 -12.05
C ILE A 178 -4.13 -20.30 -12.35
N ASN A 179 -3.61 -21.52 -12.27
CA ASN A 179 -2.22 -21.83 -12.56
C ASN A 179 -1.90 -21.77 -14.06
N ASP A 180 -2.90 -21.91 -14.94
CA ASP A 180 -2.73 -21.96 -16.39
C ASP A 180 -2.96 -20.60 -17.07
N ILE A 181 -3.53 -19.63 -16.35
CA ILE A 181 -3.80 -18.29 -16.88
C ILE A 181 -2.48 -17.50 -17.01
N ASP A 182 -2.19 -17.01 -18.21
CA ASP A 182 -1.14 -16.00 -18.41
C ASP A 182 -1.68 -14.61 -18.04
N VAL A 183 -1.46 -14.26 -16.76
CA VAL A 183 -1.87 -12.97 -16.21
C VAL A 183 -1.19 -11.76 -16.88
N SER A 184 -0.12 -11.98 -17.67
CA SER A 184 0.63 -10.92 -18.35
C SER A 184 -0.11 -10.38 -19.57
N ASP A 185 -1.06 -11.14 -20.11
CA ASP A 185 -1.87 -10.75 -21.25
C ASP A 185 -2.83 -9.60 -20.87
N PRO A 186 -2.71 -8.40 -21.48
CA PRO A 186 -3.62 -7.30 -21.21
C PRO A 186 -5.05 -7.56 -21.66
N GLU A 187 -5.28 -8.48 -22.61
CA GLU A 187 -6.63 -8.76 -23.16
C GLU A 187 -7.55 -9.41 -22.14
N ILE A 188 -6.99 -10.07 -21.12
CA ILE A 188 -7.76 -10.71 -20.05
C ILE A 188 -8.02 -9.81 -18.85
N HIS A 189 -7.44 -8.60 -18.83
CA HIS A 189 -7.59 -7.64 -17.73
C HIS A 189 -8.93 -6.94 -17.77
N CYS A 190 -9.49 -6.63 -16.59
CA CYS A 190 -10.71 -5.84 -16.51
C CYS A 190 -10.45 -4.34 -16.76
N SER A 191 -11.51 -3.63 -17.15
CA SER A 191 -11.49 -2.17 -17.33
C SER A 191 -11.22 -1.41 -16.02
N ASP A 192 -10.92 -0.10 -16.09
CA ASP A 192 -10.63 0.74 -14.91
C ASP A 192 -11.84 0.76 -13.96
N GLU A 193 -13.05 0.75 -14.52
CA GLU A 193 -14.31 0.77 -13.80
C GLU A 193 -14.49 -0.50 -12.98
N ASN A 194 -14.03 -1.64 -13.50
CA ASN A 194 -14.17 -2.95 -12.88
C ASN A 194 -12.95 -3.34 -12.02
N LEU A 195 -11.85 -2.58 -12.09
CA LEU A 195 -10.66 -2.84 -11.25
C LEU A 195 -10.99 -2.66 -9.77
N PHE A 196 -10.74 -3.71 -8.98
CA PHE A 196 -10.98 -3.66 -7.55
C PHE A 196 -9.88 -2.87 -6.84
N VAL A 197 -10.19 -1.64 -6.43
CA VAL A 197 -9.26 -0.74 -5.73
C VAL A 197 -9.66 -0.48 -4.28
N GLY A 198 -10.80 -1.04 -3.84
CA GLY A 198 -11.40 -0.83 -2.53
C GLY A 198 -12.33 0.39 -2.50
N PHE A 199 -13.33 0.33 -1.60
CA PHE A 199 -14.39 1.35 -1.49
C PHE A 199 -13.82 2.75 -1.19
N LEU A 200 -12.94 2.87 -0.20
CA LEU A 200 -12.35 4.15 0.18
C LEU A 200 -11.59 4.78 -0.99
N THR A 201 -10.77 4.00 -1.68
CA THR A 201 -9.99 4.45 -2.84
C THR A 201 -10.91 4.92 -3.97
N ARG A 202 -11.93 4.12 -4.31
CA ARG A 202 -12.90 4.46 -5.35
C ARG A 202 -13.65 5.76 -5.03
N ARG A 203 -14.08 5.93 -3.78
CA ARG A 203 -14.69 7.19 -3.32
C ARG A 203 -13.78 8.40 -3.53
N HIS A 204 -12.48 8.28 -3.24
CA HIS A 204 -11.53 9.37 -3.48
C HIS A 204 -11.37 9.68 -4.98
N LEU A 205 -11.40 8.66 -5.85
CA LEU A 205 -11.32 8.84 -7.31
C LEU A 205 -12.57 9.50 -7.91
N THR A 206 -13.75 9.24 -7.36
CA THR A 206 -15.03 9.80 -7.86
C THR A 206 -15.32 11.20 -7.32
N THR A 207 -14.66 11.62 -6.22
CA THR A 207 -14.83 12.98 -5.69
C THR A 207 -14.03 13.95 -6.57
N GLU A 208 -14.69 14.51 -7.58
CA GLU A 208 -14.11 15.26 -8.73
C GLU A 208 -13.17 16.42 -8.34
N GLU A 209 -13.27 16.95 -7.13
CA GLU A 209 -12.53 18.15 -6.69
C GLU A 209 -11.03 17.91 -6.40
N THR A 210 -10.56 16.66 -6.33
CA THR A 210 -9.23 16.38 -5.74
C THR A 210 -8.20 15.72 -6.65
N ILE A 211 -8.61 14.97 -7.69
CA ILE A 211 -7.69 14.19 -8.53
C ILE A 211 -7.96 14.47 -10.01
N SER A 212 -6.93 14.91 -10.73
CA SER A 212 -7.03 15.13 -12.18
C SER A 212 -7.16 13.81 -12.95
N SER A 213 -7.83 13.84 -14.11
CA SER A 213 -8.01 12.67 -14.98
C SER A 213 -6.70 11.95 -15.31
N HIS A 214 -5.62 12.69 -15.57
CA HIS A 214 -4.30 12.12 -15.81
C HIS A 214 -3.75 11.33 -14.60
N LYS A 215 -3.89 11.88 -13.39
CA LYS A 215 -3.45 11.21 -12.16
C LYS A 215 -4.29 9.97 -11.86
N ALA A 216 -5.61 10.02 -12.11
CA ALA A 216 -6.49 8.87 -11.98
C ALA A 216 -6.10 7.73 -12.94
N LYS A 217 -5.83 8.03 -14.21
CA LYS A 217 -5.33 7.04 -15.17
C LYS A 217 -3.99 6.43 -14.74
N GLN A 218 -3.06 7.25 -14.26
CA GLN A 218 -1.80 6.77 -13.73
C GLN A 218 -2.01 5.84 -12.51
N PHE A 219 -2.91 6.20 -11.61
CA PHE A 219 -3.25 5.37 -10.46
C PHE A 219 -3.80 4.00 -10.88
N TYR A 220 -4.73 3.93 -11.85
CA TYR A 220 -5.26 2.65 -12.31
C TYR A 220 -4.20 1.77 -12.99
N LYS A 221 -3.25 2.39 -13.71
CA LYS A 221 -2.08 1.70 -14.26
C LYS A 221 -1.20 1.11 -13.15
N ASP A 222 -0.93 1.91 -12.12
CA ASP A 222 -0.12 1.49 -10.96
C ASP A 222 -0.81 0.39 -10.15
N ALA A 223 -2.11 0.50 -9.91
CA ALA A 223 -2.89 -0.50 -9.17
C ALA A 223 -2.91 -1.85 -9.90
N ARG A 224 -3.08 -1.86 -11.23
CA ARG A 224 -2.97 -3.09 -12.03
C ARG A 224 -1.58 -3.69 -11.97
N ALA A 225 -0.56 -2.85 -12.19
CA ALA A 225 0.82 -3.31 -12.13
C ALA A 225 1.12 -3.93 -10.76
N PHE A 226 0.57 -3.38 -9.67
CA PHE A 226 0.74 -3.94 -8.34
C PHE A 226 0.15 -5.36 -8.25
N TYR A 227 -1.09 -5.55 -8.67
CA TYR A 227 -1.74 -6.87 -8.60
C TYR A 227 -1.07 -7.90 -9.49
N LEU A 228 -0.77 -7.52 -10.74
CA LEU A 228 -0.04 -8.36 -11.69
C LEU A 228 1.29 -8.83 -11.10
N ARG A 229 2.12 -7.88 -10.62
CA ARG A 229 3.43 -8.19 -10.05
C ARG A 229 3.32 -9.03 -8.78
N SER A 230 2.32 -8.75 -7.94
CA SER A 230 2.07 -9.54 -6.74
C SER A 230 1.71 -10.98 -7.08
N PHE A 231 0.81 -11.19 -8.04
CA PHE A 231 0.43 -12.52 -8.51
C PHE A 231 1.64 -13.29 -9.05
N MET A 232 2.41 -12.67 -9.96
CA MET A 232 3.61 -13.28 -10.54
C MET A 232 4.64 -13.64 -9.45
N LYS A 233 4.85 -12.77 -8.46
CA LYS A 233 5.78 -13.03 -7.37
C LYS A 233 5.33 -14.14 -6.43
N VAL A 234 4.02 -14.27 -6.18
CA VAL A 234 3.48 -15.41 -5.43
C VAL A 234 3.74 -16.72 -6.19
N LYS A 235 3.44 -16.77 -7.48
CA LYS A 235 3.67 -17.95 -8.34
C LYS A 235 5.14 -18.33 -8.45
N GLU A 236 6.04 -17.34 -8.56
CA GLU A 236 7.50 -17.53 -8.57
C GLU A 236 8.03 -18.08 -7.24
N LYS A 237 7.50 -17.59 -6.11
CA LYS A 237 7.98 -17.96 -4.77
C LYS A 237 7.41 -19.26 -4.25
N PHE A 238 6.20 -19.62 -4.70
CA PHE A 238 5.49 -20.82 -4.31
C PHE A 238 5.03 -21.58 -5.56
N PRO A 239 5.97 -22.23 -6.28
CA PRO A 239 5.61 -23.06 -7.42
C PRO A 239 4.70 -24.20 -6.95
N THR A 240 3.54 -24.33 -7.58
CA THR A 240 2.52 -25.34 -7.28
C THR A 240 2.77 -26.68 -7.97
N GLY A 241 3.79 -26.78 -8.83
CA GLY A 241 4.27 -28.04 -9.39
C GLY A 241 5.32 -28.67 -8.47
N ASP A 242 5.16 -29.96 -8.16
CA ASP A 242 6.21 -30.74 -7.52
C ASP A 242 7.46 -30.70 -8.41
N LEU A 243 8.56 -30.18 -7.87
CA LEU A 243 9.90 -30.41 -8.44
C LEU A 243 10.22 -31.88 -8.18
N VAL A 244 9.82 -32.74 -9.11
CA VAL A 244 10.29 -34.13 -9.23
C VAL A 244 11.74 -34.13 -9.67
#